data_AF-A0A1I2YQF4-F1
#
_entry.id   AF-A0A1I2YQF4-F1
#
_cell.length_a   1.000
_cell.length_b   1.000
_cell.length_c   1.000
_cell.angle_alpha   90.00
_cell.angle_beta   90.00
_cell.angle_gamma   90.00
#
_symmetry.space_group_name_H-M   'P 1'
#
loop_
_entity.id
_entity.type
_entity.pdbx_description
1 polymer ?
#
loop_
_entity_poly.entity_id
_entity_poly.type
_entity_poly.pdbx_seq_one_letter_code
_entity_poly.pdbx_strand_id
1 'polypeptide(L)'
;MAFRYLIFVATATAILIYGIMEPERNWDMVAYVAAAYQKDGYRGADLTQETYGEIKKEVSEKPFFSQLTTGEYRETVFKDPSSLEQQLPFYSPRVVYIELIRLFKHLGLSYAQATYVISAIFASLSVVVLGLIIAETSVSIAILPVVVALTGYWEIAQLSTPDAMACFFSLLGIYSLIRKGKLVFFVAAILPLIRTDFILLSGLLMIFTYRQGDRYISLFSLLSAAAIYISVNKLAGNYGYLTLFNFTFIRPFNPYPENIVISHQVGDYLIPYARLLRSLISHPHALVYAVALYLFWLNGVKVKGDKVHFYCLFILPFVFSAAHMLLFPSDHFRFFVFSASLIFVWSLAVIAQLKAQDRAAKIRHEQSASVR
;
A
#
# COMPACT_ATOMS: atom_id res chain seq x y z
N MET A 1 -15.56 -8.59 -25.85
CA MET A 1 -14.63 -7.52 -25.42
C MET A 1 -15.31 -6.47 -24.55
N ALA A 2 -16.41 -5.86 -25.00
CA ALA A 2 -17.17 -4.86 -24.22
C ALA A 2 -17.53 -5.29 -22.79
N PHE A 3 -18.02 -6.53 -22.60
CA PHE A 3 -18.36 -7.05 -21.28
C PHE A 3 -17.19 -7.09 -20.29
N ARG A 4 -15.96 -7.33 -20.77
CA ARG A 4 -14.77 -7.32 -19.90
C ARG A 4 -14.54 -5.92 -19.38
N TYR A 5 -14.44 -4.92 -20.29
CA TYR A 5 -14.25 -3.51 -19.93
C TYR A 5 -15.36 -2.95 -19.05
N LEU A 6 -16.60 -3.44 -19.20
CA LEU A 6 -17.70 -3.07 -18.29
C LEU A 6 -17.40 -3.47 -16.84
N ILE A 7 -16.86 -4.67 -16.59
CA ILE A 7 -16.50 -5.12 -15.24
C ILE A 7 -15.39 -4.24 -14.64
N PHE A 8 -14.38 -3.88 -15.44
CA PHE A 8 -13.32 -2.95 -15.02
C PHE A 8 -13.91 -1.63 -14.53
N VAL A 9 -14.67 -0.97 -15.41
CA VAL A 9 -15.22 0.35 -15.15
C VAL A 9 -16.19 0.30 -13.99
N ALA A 10 -17.12 -0.66 -13.97
CA ALA A 10 -18.10 -0.79 -12.89
C ALA A 10 -17.43 -0.99 -11.51
N THR A 11 -16.42 -1.87 -11.42
CA THR A 11 -15.72 -2.13 -10.15
C THR A 11 -14.90 -0.93 -9.70
N ALA A 12 -14.15 -0.31 -10.62
CA ALA A 12 -13.35 0.87 -10.33
C ALA A 12 -14.21 2.07 -9.93
N THR A 13 -15.33 2.29 -10.63
CA THR A 13 -16.30 3.35 -10.31
C THR A 13 -16.97 3.09 -8.96
N ALA A 14 -17.32 1.84 -8.63
CA ALA A 14 -17.89 1.51 -7.33
C ALA A 14 -16.92 1.86 -6.18
N ILE A 15 -15.62 1.53 -6.32
CA ILE A 15 -14.59 1.88 -5.32
C ILE A 15 -14.39 3.39 -5.22
N LEU A 16 -14.39 4.11 -6.35
CA LEU A 16 -14.28 5.58 -6.35
C LEU A 16 -15.45 6.23 -5.61
N ILE A 17 -16.68 5.84 -5.95
CA ILE A 17 -17.90 6.38 -5.35
C ILE A 17 -17.89 6.08 -3.85
N TYR A 18 -17.59 4.83 -3.46
CA TYR A 18 -17.56 4.43 -2.07
C TYR A 18 -16.52 5.22 -1.25
N GLY A 19 -15.30 5.39 -1.75
CA GLY A 19 -14.25 6.15 -1.05
C GLY A 19 -14.58 7.65 -0.89
N ILE A 20 -15.32 8.24 -1.84
CA ILE A 20 -15.76 9.64 -1.76
C ILE A 20 -16.96 9.81 -0.83
N MET A 21 -17.92 8.87 -0.88
CA MET A 21 -19.18 8.98 -0.11
C MET A 21 -19.02 8.59 1.36
N GLU A 22 -18.13 7.64 1.67
CA GLU A 22 -17.96 7.08 3.02
C GLU A 22 -16.50 7.23 3.52
N PRO A 23 -15.92 8.45 3.62
CA PRO A 23 -14.55 8.61 4.10
C PRO A 23 -14.43 8.32 5.61
N GLU A 24 -13.40 7.58 6.02
CA GLU A 24 -13.21 7.17 7.43
C GLU A 24 -12.80 8.35 8.33
N ARG A 25 -12.31 9.46 7.75
CA ARG A 25 -11.87 10.67 8.48
C ARG A 25 -10.92 10.32 9.63
N ASN A 26 -9.95 9.45 9.37
CA ASN A 26 -9.03 8.91 10.35
C ASN A 26 -7.99 9.95 10.83
N TRP A 27 -7.27 9.63 11.92
CA TRP A 27 -6.27 10.53 12.53
C TRP A 27 -5.19 11.03 11.57
N ASP A 28 -4.80 10.22 10.57
CA ASP A 28 -3.78 10.62 9.59
C ASP A 28 -4.20 11.86 8.80
N MET A 29 -5.50 12.12 8.64
CA MET A 29 -6.03 13.35 8.04
C MET A 29 -5.49 14.60 8.73
N VAL A 30 -5.43 14.61 10.08
CA VAL A 30 -4.92 15.75 10.86
C VAL A 30 -3.48 16.06 10.47
N ALA A 31 -2.64 15.04 10.46
CA ALA A 31 -1.22 15.21 10.21
C ALA A 31 -0.91 15.56 8.74
N TYR A 32 -1.64 15.01 7.77
CA TYR A 32 -1.45 15.35 6.36
C TYR A 32 -1.99 16.74 6.01
N VAL A 33 -3.12 17.17 6.59
CA VAL A 33 -3.62 18.55 6.46
C VAL A 33 -2.60 19.53 7.07
N ALA A 34 -2.10 19.24 8.27
CA ALA A 34 -1.07 20.06 8.90
C ALA A 34 0.22 20.09 8.07
N ALA A 35 0.66 18.97 7.49
CA ALA A 35 1.84 18.95 6.62
C ALA A 35 1.64 19.79 5.35
N ALA A 36 0.44 19.82 4.77
CA ALA A 36 0.10 20.67 3.63
C ALA A 36 0.14 22.16 4.02
N TYR A 37 -0.49 22.56 5.13
CA TYR A 37 -0.39 23.93 5.63
C TYR A 37 1.05 24.33 6.01
N GLN A 38 1.84 23.42 6.56
CA GLN A 38 3.25 23.68 6.84
C GLN A 38 4.03 24.02 5.55
N LYS A 39 3.72 23.36 4.44
CA LYS A 39 4.32 23.69 3.12
C LYS A 39 3.92 25.07 2.60
N ASP A 40 2.78 25.60 3.03
CA ASP A 40 2.33 26.96 2.71
C ASP A 40 2.85 28.03 3.68
N GLY A 41 3.67 27.63 4.66
CA GLY A 41 4.37 28.55 5.57
C GLY A 41 3.74 28.70 6.95
N TYR A 42 2.62 28.03 7.24
CA TYR A 42 1.99 28.09 8.56
C TYR A 42 2.83 27.38 9.63
N ARG A 43 2.95 27.97 10.82
CA ARG A 43 3.73 27.44 11.95
C ARG A 43 3.00 27.70 13.27
N GLY A 44 3.40 26.99 14.32
CA GLY A 44 2.92 27.16 15.69
C GLY A 44 1.40 27.23 15.80
N ALA A 45 0.90 28.25 16.51
CA ALA A 45 -0.52 28.41 16.76
C ALA A 45 -1.34 28.57 15.47
N ASP A 46 -0.82 29.28 14.46
CA ASP A 46 -1.52 29.49 13.18
C ASP A 46 -1.72 28.16 12.44
N LEU A 47 -0.68 27.30 12.44
CA LEU A 47 -0.79 25.97 11.85
C LEU A 47 -1.89 25.14 12.52
N THR A 48 -1.94 25.18 13.85
CA THR A 48 -2.94 24.43 14.64
C THR A 48 -4.34 24.96 14.37
N GLN A 49 -4.51 26.28 14.38
CA GLN A 49 -5.77 26.94 14.13
C GLN A 49 -6.31 26.62 12.73
N GLU A 50 -5.49 26.73 11.69
CA GLU A 50 -5.93 26.44 10.31
C GLU A 50 -6.23 24.96 10.11
N THR A 51 -5.36 24.07 10.61
CA THR A 51 -5.55 22.62 10.49
C THR A 51 -6.87 22.18 11.11
N TYR A 52 -7.08 22.47 12.39
CA TYR A 52 -8.29 22.03 13.08
C TYR A 52 -9.52 22.87 12.71
N GLY A 53 -9.33 24.12 12.29
CA GLY A 53 -10.39 24.98 11.75
C GLY A 53 -10.96 24.41 10.45
N GLU A 54 -10.11 23.92 9.55
CA GLU A 54 -10.57 23.27 8.32
C GLU A 54 -11.20 21.90 8.60
N ILE A 55 -10.56 21.07 9.42
CA ILE A 55 -11.10 19.74 9.78
C ILE A 55 -12.46 19.88 10.44
N LYS A 56 -12.65 20.82 11.37
CA LYS A 56 -13.94 21.06 12.02
C LYS A 56 -15.06 21.39 11.02
N LYS A 57 -14.76 22.14 9.96
CA LYS A 57 -15.71 22.44 8.88
C LYS A 57 -16.05 21.18 8.08
N GLU A 58 -15.05 20.34 7.81
CA GLU A 58 -15.23 19.11 7.04
C GLU A 58 -16.02 18.04 7.78
N VAL A 59 -15.67 17.74 9.04
CA VAL A 59 -16.36 16.67 9.77
C VAL A 59 -17.72 17.07 10.33
N SER A 60 -18.06 18.37 10.42
CA SER A 60 -19.33 19.04 10.79
C SER A 60 -20.14 18.46 11.98
N GLU A 61 -20.38 17.17 11.98
CA GLU A 61 -20.88 16.34 13.06
C GLU A 61 -19.89 16.26 14.23
N LYS A 62 -20.38 16.65 15.42
CA LYS A 62 -19.61 16.68 16.68
C LYS A 62 -18.92 15.35 17.04
N PRO A 63 -19.54 14.16 16.88
CA PRO A 63 -18.91 12.90 17.25
C PRO A 63 -17.60 12.64 16.50
N PHE A 64 -17.55 12.92 15.19
CA PHE A 64 -16.37 12.70 14.36
C PHE A 64 -15.24 13.66 14.73
N PHE A 65 -15.55 14.95 14.94
CA PHE A 65 -14.54 15.90 15.41
C PHE A 65 -14.01 15.51 16.78
N SER A 66 -14.87 15.09 17.70
CA SER A 66 -14.47 14.62 19.03
C SER A 66 -13.52 13.42 18.94
N GLN A 67 -13.75 12.46 18.05
CA GLN A 67 -12.83 11.33 17.86
C GLN A 67 -11.42 11.79 17.44
N LEU A 68 -11.33 12.90 16.71
CA LEU A 68 -10.08 13.52 16.27
C LEU A 68 -9.48 14.52 17.26
N THR A 69 -10.05 14.73 18.44
CA THR A 69 -9.50 15.70 19.40
C THR A 69 -9.53 15.22 20.84
N THR A 70 -10.06 14.02 21.12
CA THR A 70 -10.20 13.48 22.47
C THR A 70 -9.29 12.29 22.74
N GLY A 71 -8.93 12.11 24.01
CA GLY A 71 -7.94 11.15 24.48
C GLY A 71 -6.59 11.83 24.73
N GLU A 72 -5.85 11.35 25.73
CA GLU A 72 -4.63 12.00 26.26
C GLU A 72 -3.67 12.49 25.17
N TYR A 73 -3.36 11.64 24.21
CA TYR A 73 -2.48 11.98 23.08
C TYR A 73 -3.11 12.99 22.11
N ARG A 74 -4.31 12.71 21.60
CA ARG A 74 -4.96 13.54 20.57
C ARG A 74 -5.35 14.92 21.09
N GLU A 75 -5.78 14.97 22.35
CA GLU A 75 -6.11 16.20 23.04
C GLU A 75 -4.88 17.07 23.27
N THR A 76 -3.72 16.47 23.61
CA THR A 76 -2.46 17.21 23.72
C THR A 76 -2.02 17.76 22.37
N VAL A 77 -2.06 16.93 21.31
CA VAL A 77 -1.74 17.37 19.93
C VAL A 77 -2.70 18.47 19.44
N PHE A 78 -3.95 18.45 19.89
CA PHE A 78 -4.94 19.48 19.56
C PHE A 78 -4.69 20.80 20.32
N LYS A 79 -4.31 20.73 21.59
CA LYS A 79 -4.17 21.90 22.47
C LYS A 79 -2.80 22.57 22.38
N ASP A 80 -1.74 21.81 22.14
CA ASP A 80 -0.36 22.30 22.11
C ASP A 80 0.17 22.34 20.66
N PRO A 81 0.38 23.53 20.08
CA PRO A 81 0.95 23.68 18.75
C PRO A 81 2.31 23.00 18.56
N SER A 82 3.15 22.97 19.58
CA SER A 82 4.45 22.30 19.51
C SER A 82 4.28 20.78 19.33
N SER A 83 3.26 20.21 19.97
CA SER A 83 2.97 18.78 19.86
C SER A 83 2.54 18.39 18.44
N LEU A 84 1.72 19.23 17.79
CA LEU A 84 1.33 19.04 16.38
C LEU A 84 2.53 19.12 15.44
N GLU A 85 3.37 20.15 15.59
CA GLU A 85 4.56 20.31 14.74
C GLU A 85 5.52 19.13 14.84
N GLN A 86 5.69 18.56 16.03
CA GLN A 86 6.51 17.36 16.22
C GLN A 86 5.92 16.09 15.58
N GLN A 87 4.64 16.05 15.19
CA GLN A 87 4.13 14.92 14.42
C GLN A 87 4.57 14.96 12.95
N LEU A 88 4.79 16.16 12.41
CA LEU A 88 4.97 16.38 10.97
C LEU A 88 6.14 15.61 10.35
N PRO A 89 7.32 15.45 11.01
CA PRO A 89 8.41 14.67 10.45
C PRO A 89 8.07 13.21 10.10
N PHE A 90 7.03 12.62 10.70
CA PHE A 90 6.56 11.29 10.31
C PHE A 90 5.73 11.29 9.02
N TYR A 91 5.08 12.41 8.68
CA TYR A 91 4.14 12.52 7.56
C TYR A 91 4.75 13.24 6.35
N SER A 92 5.60 14.24 6.58
CA SER A 92 6.31 15.03 5.57
C SER A 92 7.13 14.26 4.52
N PRO A 93 7.65 13.04 4.78
CA PRO A 93 8.32 12.24 3.75
C PRO A 93 7.41 11.81 2.58
N ARG A 94 6.08 11.92 2.69
CA ARG A 94 5.10 11.53 1.66
C ARG A 94 4.90 12.66 0.65
N VAL A 95 6.00 13.04 0.00
CA VAL A 95 6.09 14.28 -0.80
C VAL A 95 5.02 14.35 -1.88
N VAL A 96 4.87 13.30 -2.69
CA VAL A 96 3.90 13.30 -3.81
C VAL A 96 2.47 13.44 -3.31
N TYR A 97 2.15 12.81 -2.18
CA TYR A 97 0.81 12.88 -1.58
C TYR A 97 0.49 14.29 -1.07
N ILE A 98 1.43 14.91 -0.36
CA ILE A 98 1.27 16.28 0.17
C ILE A 98 1.17 17.30 -0.98
N GLU A 99 2.00 17.20 -2.01
CA GLU A 99 1.93 18.13 -3.14
C GLU A 99 0.63 17.94 -3.95
N LEU A 100 0.09 16.72 -4.04
CA LEU A 100 -1.22 16.49 -4.65
C LEU A 100 -2.37 17.07 -3.82
N ILE A 101 -2.31 17.00 -2.49
CA ILE A 101 -3.26 17.68 -1.59
C ILE A 101 -3.27 19.19 -1.89
N ARG A 102 -2.07 19.79 -2.02
CA ARG A 102 -1.90 21.20 -2.38
C ARG A 102 -2.44 21.55 -3.76
N LEU A 103 -2.18 20.69 -4.75
CA LEU A 103 -2.75 20.85 -6.09
C LEU A 103 -4.29 20.82 -6.07
N PHE A 104 -4.88 19.90 -5.32
CA PHE A 104 -6.34 19.74 -5.24
C PHE A 104 -7.02 20.91 -4.55
N LYS A 105 -6.32 21.58 -3.62
CA LYS A 105 -6.77 22.86 -3.04
C LYS A 105 -6.89 23.95 -4.09
N HIS A 106 -5.93 24.06 -5.00
CA HIS A 106 -6.02 25.00 -6.13
C HIS A 106 -7.15 24.67 -7.10
N LEU A 107 -7.63 23.42 -7.12
CA LEU A 107 -8.80 22.98 -7.88
C LEU A 107 -10.14 23.19 -7.14
N GLY A 108 -10.11 23.76 -5.95
CA GLY A 108 -11.31 24.16 -5.19
C GLY A 108 -11.73 23.22 -4.06
N LEU A 109 -10.97 22.14 -3.79
CA LEU A 109 -11.23 21.27 -2.63
C LEU A 109 -10.59 21.83 -1.34
N SER A 110 -11.09 21.44 -0.16
CA SER A 110 -10.33 21.67 1.08
C SER A 110 -9.13 20.71 1.18
N TYR A 111 -8.14 20.98 2.03
CA TYR A 111 -7.05 20.00 2.28
C TYR A 111 -7.60 18.73 2.90
N ALA A 112 -8.54 18.84 3.84
CA ALA A 112 -9.22 17.70 4.43
C ALA A 112 -9.98 16.85 3.40
N GLN A 113 -10.62 17.48 2.40
CA GLN A 113 -11.28 16.74 1.31
C GLN A 113 -10.29 16.08 0.37
N ALA A 114 -9.23 16.81 0.03
CA ALA A 114 -8.22 16.33 -0.89
C ALA A 114 -7.57 15.02 -0.40
N THR A 115 -7.34 14.85 0.91
CA THR A 115 -6.69 13.64 1.44
C THR A 115 -7.42 12.36 1.05
N TYR A 116 -8.73 12.26 1.31
CA TYR A 116 -9.49 11.04 1.01
C TYR A 116 -9.93 10.96 -0.46
N VAL A 117 -10.16 12.09 -1.15
CA VAL A 117 -10.47 12.09 -2.60
C VAL A 117 -9.29 11.52 -3.39
N ILE A 118 -8.06 11.91 -3.06
CA ILE A 118 -6.85 11.36 -3.67
C ILE A 118 -6.79 9.84 -3.43
N SER A 119 -7.04 9.38 -2.21
CA SER A 119 -7.08 7.95 -1.89
C SER A 119 -8.11 7.19 -2.72
N ALA A 120 -9.33 7.70 -2.84
CA ALA A 120 -10.40 7.10 -3.63
C ALA A 120 -10.03 7.01 -5.12
N ILE A 121 -9.43 8.07 -5.69
CA ILE A 121 -8.94 8.08 -7.07
C ILE A 121 -7.87 7.00 -7.28
N PHE A 122 -6.84 6.96 -6.44
CA PHE A 122 -5.76 6.00 -6.59
C PHE A 122 -6.20 4.55 -6.29
N ALA A 123 -7.14 4.34 -5.38
CA ALA A 123 -7.72 3.01 -5.15
C ALA A 123 -8.50 2.54 -6.38
N SER A 124 -9.31 3.41 -6.99
CA SER A 124 -10.01 3.14 -8.24
C SER A 124 -9.05 2.82 -9.40
N LEU A 125 -7.99 3.62 -9.57
CA LEU A 125 -6.96 3.36 -10.57
C LEU A 125 -6.21 2.05 -10.30
N SER A 126 -5.99 1.70 -9.03
CA SER A 126 -5.40 0.42 -8.64
C SER A 126 -6.26 -0.76 -9.09
N VAL A 127 -7.59 -0.66 -8.97
CA VAL A 127 -8.53 -1.69 -9.48
C VAL A 127 -8.42 -1.84 -10.99
N VAL A 128 -8.28 -0.73 -11.73
CA VAL A 128 -8.09 -0.79 -13.19
C VAL A 128 -6.81 -1.55 -13.53
N VAL A 129 -5.68 -1.22 -12.89
CA VAL A 129 -4.40 -1.90 -13.14
C VAL A 129 -4.46 -3.37 -12.72
N LEU A 130 -5.08 -3.69 -11.58
CA LEU A 130 -5.29 -5.08 -11.15
C LEU A 130 -6.09 -5.88 -12.18
N GLY A 131 -7.16 -5.30 -12.73
CA GLY A 131 -7.91 -5.95 -13.80
C GLY A 131 -7.05 -6.20 -15.04
N LEU A 132 -6.13 -5.29 -15.39
CA LEU A 132 -5.24 -5.43 -16.53
C LEU A 132 -4.26 -6.58 -16.29
N ILE A 133 -3.75 -6.70 -15.07
CA ILE A 133 -2.92 -7.84 -14.63
C ILE A 133 -3.71 -9.14 -14.75
N ILE A 134 -4.95 -9.21 -14.23
CA ILE A 134 -5.79 -10.41 -14.32
C ILE A 134 -6.01 -10.81 -15.78
N ALA A 135 -6.18 -9.84 -16.69
CA ALA A 135 -6.37 -10.10 -18.12
C ALA A 135 -5.14 -10.72 -18.82
N GLU A 136 -3.94 -10.58 -18.24
CA GLU A 136 -2.72 -11.26 -18.72
C GLU A 136 -2.59 -12.69 -18.16
N THR A 137 -3.49 -13.11 -17.26
CA THR A 137 -3.49 -14.46 -16.66
C THR A 137 -4.58 -15.37 -17.25
N SER A 138 -4.58 -16.65 -16.84
CA SER A 138 -5.65 -17.61 -17.16
C SER A 138 -6.95 -17.40 -16.35
N VAL A 139 -6.97 -16.45 -15.41
CA VAL A 139 -8.10 -16.21 -14.52
C VAL A 139 -9.17 -15.38 -15.21
N SER A 140 -10.44 -15.73 -15.03
CA SER A 140 -11.56 -14.95 -15.57
C SER A 140 -11.64 -13.58 -14.92
N ILE A 141 -11.73 -12.52 -15.73
CA ILE A 141 -11.89 -11.13 -15.23
C ILE A 141 -13.14 -10.93 -14.37
N ALA A 142 -14.14 -11.81 -14.48
CA ALA A 142 -15.33 -11.79 -13.63
C ALA A 142 -15.00 -11.94 -12.13
N ILE A 143 -13.80 -12.40 -11.78
CA ILE A 143 -13.35 -12.48 -10.38
C ILE A 143 -12.91 -11.14 -9.80
N LEU A 144 -12.68 -10.11 -10.62
CA LEU A 144 -12.12 -8.82 -10.17
C LEU A 144 -12.88 -8.23 -8.97
N PRO A 145 -14.23 -8.12 -8.96
CA PRO A 145 -14.96 -7.60 -7.80
C PRO A 145 -14.69 -8.40 -6.51
N VAL A 146 -14.55 -9.73 -6.62
CA VAL A 146 -14.28 -10.61 -5.49
C VAL A 146 -12.87 -10.40 -4.95
N VAL A 147 -11.87 -10.28 -5.82
CA VAL A 147 -10.49 -9.98 -5.40
C VAL A 147 -10.44 -8.62 -4.70
N VAL A 148 -11.08 -7.61 -5.28
CA VAL A 148 -11.15 -6.24 -4.73
C VAL A 148 -11.79 -6.22 -3.34
N ALA A 149 -12.92 -6.91 -3.17
CA ALA A 149 -13.64 -6.98 -1.90
C ALA A 149 -12.82 -7.70 -0.80
N LEU A 150 -12.16 -8.81 -1.14
CA LEU A 150 -11.45 -9.64 -0.16
C LEU A 150 -10.04 -9.14 0.22
N THR A 151 -9.47 -8.20 -0.54
CA THR A 151 -8.09 -7.75 -0.35
C THR A 151 -7.97 -6.34 0.22
N GLY A 152 -9.09 -5.67 0.49
CA GLY A 152 -9.11 -4.40 1.24
C GLY A 152 -9.03 -3.13 0.39
N TYR A 153 -9.42 -3.16 -0.89
CA TYR A 153 -9.44 -1.96 -1.75
C TYR A 153 -10.44 -0.90 -1.27
N TRP A 154 -11.52 -1.32 -0.61
CA TRP A 154 -12.52 -0.41 -0.04
C TRP A 154 -11.92 0.38 1.13
N GLU A 155 -11.15 -0.27 2.01
CA GLU A 155 -10.50 0.35 3.17
C GLU A 155 -9.51 1.45 2.74
N ILE A 156 -8.59 1.13 1.82
CA ILE A 156 -7.62 2.12 1.31
C ILE A 156 -8.27 3.26 0.51
N ALA A 157 -9.50 3.09 0.02
CA ALA A 157 -10.24 4.14 -0.68
C ALA A 157 -10.82 5.19 0.27
N GLN A 158 -11.13 4.80 1.51
CA GLN A 158 -11.76 5.66 2.53
C GLN A 158 -10.74 6.38 3.42
N LEU A 159 -9.54 5.82 3.54
CA LEU A 159 -8.48 6.32 4.41
C LEU A 159 -7.81 7.59 3.82
N SER A 160 -7.50 8.55 4.69
CA SER A 160 -6.68 9.72 4.33
C SER A 160 -5.18 9.40 4.40
N THR A 161 -4.72 8.47 3.56
CA THR A 161 -3.31 8.02 3.52
C THR A 161 -2.78 7.87 2.09
N PRO A 162 -1.45 7.87 1.88
CA PRO A 162 -0.85 7.58 0.57
C PRO A 162 -0.93 6.10 0.17
N ASP A 163 -1.58 5.23 0.94
CA ASP A 163 -1.50 3.77 0.75
C ASP A 163 -2.15 3.32 -0.57
N ALA A 164 -3.26 3.95 -0.95
CA ALA A 164 -3.89 3.72 -2.24
C ALA A 164 -2.98 4.13 -3.42
N MET A 165 -2.24 5.23 -3.27
CA MET A 165 -1.27 5.68 -4.27
C MET A 165 -0.10 4.71 -4.37
N ALA A 166 0.41 4.25 -3.24
CA ALA A 166 1.49 3.26 -3.20
C ALA A 166 1.04 1.92 -3.81
N CYS A 167 -0.20 1.50 -3.54
CA CYS A 167 -0.84 0.35 -4.18
C CYS A 167 -0.87 0.49 -5.71
N PHE A 168 -1.35 1.63 -6.22
CA PHE A 168 -1.42 1.90 -7.66
C PHE A 168 -0.05 1.79 -8.34
N PHE A 169 0.96 2.49 -7.82
CA PHE A 169 2.29 2.48 -8.43
C PHE A 169 2.98 1.12 -8.29
N SER A 170 2.77 0.38 -7.19
CA SER A 170 3.23 -1.00 -7.09
C SER A 170 2.62 -1.90 -8.15
N LEU A 171 1.30 -1.86 -8.35
CA LEU A 171 0.63 -2.64 -9.38
C LEU A 171 1.08 -2.21 -10.77
N LEU A 172 1.28 -0.91 -11.01
CA LEU A 172 1.76 -0.40 -12.29
C LEU A 172 3.18 -0.90 -12.61
N GLY A 173 4.06 -0.94 -11.60
CA GLY A 173 5.40 -1.52 -11.73
C GLY A 173 5.35 -3.01 -12.07
N ILE A 174 4.50 -3.77 -11.38
CA ILE A 174 4.29 -5.22 -11.63
C ILE A 174 3.68 -5.46 -13.02
N TYR A 175 2.67 -4.69 -13.41
CA TYR A 175 2.06 -4.78 -14.74
C TYR A 175 3.08 -4.47 -15.83
N SER A 176 3.89 -3.43 -15.65
CA SER A 176 4.99 -3.11 -16.58
C SER A 176 5.99 -4.26 -16.68
N LEU A 177 6.32 -4.96 -15.58
CA LEU A 177 7.19 -6.15 -15.64
C LEU A 177 6.58 -7.28 -16.44
N ILE A 178 5.30 -7.60 -16.22
CA ILE A 178 4.59 -8.66 -16.96
C ILE A 178 4.63 -8.36 -18.46
N ARG A 179 4.42 -7.10 -18.85
CA ARG A 179 4.45 -6.64 -20.25
C ARG A 179 5.86 -6.37 -20.79
N LYS A 180 6.91 -6.59 -20.01
CA LYS A 180 8.31 -6.24 -20.35
C LYS A 180 8.49 -4.77 -20.75
N GLY A 181 7.67 -3.88 -20.19
CA GLY A 181 7.72 -2.45 -20.41
C GLY A 181 8.80 -1.76 -19.57
N LYS A 182 9.35 -0.65 -20.08
CA LYS A 182 10.37 0.15 -19.39
C LYS A 182 9.82 1.08 -18.30
N LEU A 183 8.50 1.19 -18.17
CA LEU A 183 7.85 2.03 -17.15
C LEU A 183 8.23 1.59 -15.73
N VAL A 184 8.54 0.30 -15.53
CA VAL A 184 9.02 -0.23 -14.25
C VAL A 184 10.22 0.53 -13.69
N PHE A 185 11.16 0.99 -14.54
CA PHE A 185 12.35 1.71 -14.09
C PHE A 185 12.00 3.10 -13.56
N PHE A 186 11.05 3.77 -14.21
CA PHE A 186 10.54 5.06 -13.75
C PHE A 186 9.77 4.90 -12.43
N VAL A 187 8.83 3.94 -12.40
CA VAL A 187 8.03 3.63 -11.21
C VAL A 187 8.94 3.30 -10.02
N ALA A 188 9.91 2.40 -10.19
CA ALA A 188 10.84 2.03 -9.13
C ALA A 188 11.67 3.21 -8.61
N ALA A 189 12.02 4.16 -9.46
CA ALA A 189 12.73 5.37 -9.03
C ALA A 189 11.87 6.28 -8.15
N ILE A 190 10.57 6.44 -8.48
CA ILE A 190 9.68 7.39 -7.79
C ILE A 190 8.98 6.83 -6.55
N LEU A 191 8.94 5.50 -6.37
CA LEU A 191 8.26 4.86 -5.23
C LEU A 191 8.64 5.47 -3.85
N PRO A 192 9.92 5.79 -3.55
CA PRO A 192 10.28 6.43 -2.29
C PRO A 192 9.72 7.84 -2.09
N LEU A 193 9.29 8.56 -3.15
CA LEU A 193 8.61 9.85 -3.04
C LEU A 193 7.15 9.71 -2.56
N ILE A 194 6.55 8.54 -2.81
CA ILE A 194 5.19 8.23 -2.39
C ILE A 194 5.24 7.72 -0.95
N ARG A 195 6.10 6.73 -0.70
CA ARG A 195 6.33 6.12 0.60
C ARG A 195 7.79 5.66 0.68
N THR A 196 8.53 6.16 1.66
CA THR A 196 9.97 5.87 1.77
C THR A 196 10.26 4.39 2.02
N ASP A 197 9.37 3.65 2.69
CA ASP A 197 9.42 2.20 2.88
C ASP A 197 9.33 1.40 1.56
N PHE A 198 8.83 1.99 0.48
CA PHE A 198 8.73 1.31 -0.82
C PHE A 198 10.06 1.28 -1.58
N ILE A 199 11.13 1.82 -1.00
CA ILE A 199 12.51 1.54 -1.44
C ILE A 199 12.80 0.03 -1.48
N LEU A 200 12.15 -0.75 -0.60
CA LEU A 200 12.21 -2.22 -0.62
C LEU A 200 11.69 -2.78 -1.93
N LEU A 201 10.51 -2.33 -2.36
CA LEU A 201 9.93 -2.78 -3.63
C LEU A 201 10.77 -2.30 -4.81
N SER A 202 11.27 -1.07 -4.79
CA SER A 202 12.22 -0.57 -5.80
C SER A 202 13.42 -1.51 -5.94
N GLY A 203 14.04 -1.90 -4.82
CA GLY A 203 15.14 -2.86 -4.81
C GLY A 203 14.75 -4.22 -5.41
N LEU A 204 13.61 -4.78 -5.00
CA LEU A 204 13.13 -6.06 -5.51
C LEU A 204 12.86 -6.04 -7.02
N LEU A 205 12.19 -4.99 -7.52
CA LEU A 205 11.92 -4.80 -8.95
C LEU A 205 13.23 -4.70 -9.74
N MET A 206 14.20 -3.91 -9.25
CA MET A 206 15.48 -3.70 -9.94
C MET A 206 16.38 -4.93 -9.90
N ILE A 207 16.41 -5.69 -8.82
CA ILE A 207 17.12 -6.97 -8.75
C ILE A 207 16.53 -7.93 -9.80
N PHE A 208 15.21 -7.95 -9.95
CA PHE A 208 14.55 -8.81 -10.92
C PHE A 208 14.89 -8.42 -12.37
N THR A 209 14.77 -7.14 -12.75
CA THR A 209 15.12 -6.66 -14.10
C THR A 209 16.61 -6.77 -14.41
N TYR A 210 17.48 -6.56 -13.41
CA TYR A 210 18.92 -6.74 -13.54
C TYR A 210 19.26 -8.19 -13.95
N ARG A 211 18.57 -9.16 -13.34
CA ARG A 211 18.73 -10.59 -13.68
C ARG A 211 18.15 -10.96 -15.04
N GLN A 212 17.20 -10.18 -15.57
CA GLN A 212 16.64 -10.39 -16.91
C GLN A 212 17.49 -9.80 -18.04
N GLY A 213 18.44 -8.91 -17.75
CA GLY A 213 19.40 -8.40 -18.73
C GLY A 213 19.52 -6.88 -18.79
N ASP A 214 18.57 -6.12 -18.25
CA ASP A 214 18.54 -4.65 -18.29
C ASP A 214 19.45 -4.01 -17.21
N ARG A 215 20.70 -4.49 -17.12
CA ARG A 215 21.59 -4.23 -15.97
C ARG A 215 21.82 -2.74 -15.70
N TYR A 216 22.16 -1.97 -16.72
CA TYR A 216 22.51 -0.56 -16.57
C TYR A 216 21.31 0.31 -16.17
N ILE A 217 20.16 0.10 -16.81
CA ILE A 217 18.94 0.85 -16.50
C ILE A 217 18.43 0.48 -15.10
N SER A 218 18.51 -0.80 -14.74
CA SER A 218 18.16 -1.27 -13.39
C SER A 218 19.04 -0.62 -12.32
N LEU A 219 20.35 -0.55 -12.56
CA LEU A 219 21.28 0.09 -11.63
C LEU A 219 21.03 1.59 -11.52
N PHE A 220 20.82 2.29 -12.65
CA PHE A 220 20.51 3.71 -12.65
C PHE A 220 19.22 4.04 -11.89
N SER A 221 18.17 3.26 -12.12
CA SER A 221 16.89 3.42 -11.41
C SER A 221 17.03 3.12 -9.92
N LEU A 222 17.78 2.08 -9.53
CA LEU A 222 18.06 1.78 -8.13
C LEU A 222 18.84 2.90 -7.43
N LEU A 223 19.86 3.44 -8.08
CA LEU A 223 20.64 4.56 -7.56
C LEU A 223 19.79 5.82 -7.43
N SER A 224 18.90 6.06 -8.39
CA SER A 224 17.95 7.17 -8.35
C SER A 224 16.96 7.00 -7.19
N ALA A 225 16.40 5.80 -6.99
CA ALA A 225 15.53 5.49 -5.86
C ALA A 225 16.25 5.72 -4.51
N ALA A 226 17.52 5.28 -4.39
CA ALA A 226 18.32 5.49 -3.19
C ALA A 226 18.63 6.98 -2.94
N ALA A 227 18.99 7.72 -3.98
CA ALA A 227 19.22 9.16 -3.89
C ALA A 227 17.95 9.90 -3.44
N ILE A 228 16.81 9.58 -4.06
CA ILE A 228 15.50 10.12 -3.68
C ILE A 228 15.18 9.78 -2.22
N TYR A 229 15.34 8.51 -1.80
CA TYR A 229 15.10 8.09 -0.42
C TYR A 229 15.93 8.93 0.57
N ILE A 230 17.22 9.12 0.31
CA ILE A 230 18.11 9.90 1.18
C ILE A 230 17.68 11.36 1.20
N SER A 231 17.44 11.96 0.02
CA SER A 231 17.03 13.36 -0.11
C SER A 231 15.71 13.64 0.61
N VAL A 232 14.69 12.79 0.41
CA VAL A 232 13.37 12.94 1.05
C VAL A 232 13.50 12.88 2.57
N ASN A 233 14.20 11.88 3.11
CA ASN A 233 14.35 11.75 4.56
C ASN A 233 15.09 12.94 5.17
N LYS A 234 16.12 13.46 4.49
CA LYS A 234 16.88 14.63 4.94
C LYS A 234 16.05 15.91 4.89
N LEU A 235 15.33 16.14 3.78
CA LEU A 235 14.53 17.35 3.58
C LEU A 235 13.27 17.38 4.46
N ALA A 236 12.70 16.21 4.79
CA ALA A 236 11.53 16.09 5.64
C ALA A 236 11.86 16.17 7.15
N GLY A 237 13.13 16.25 7.54
CA GLY A 237 13.55 16.28 8.94
C GLY A 237 13.19 15.01 9.71
N ASN A 238 13.14 13.85 9.02
CA ASN A 238 12.66 12.59 9.60
C ASN A 238 13.51 12.21 10.83
N TYR A 239 12.85 11.91 11.97
CA TYR A 239 13.50 11.49 13.21
C TYR A 239 14.28 10.17 13.12
N GLY A 240 14.08 9.41 12.03
CA GLY A 240 14.75 8.16 11.79
C GLY A 240 14.00 6.96 12.34
N TYR A 241 14.52 5.77 11.98
CA TYR A 241 13.82 4.51 12.18
C TYR A 241 13.59 4.15 13.65
N LEU A 242 14.58 4.35 14.53
CA LEU A 242 14.46 3.96 15.93
C LEU A 242 13.40 4.79 16.67
N THR A 243 13.33 6.09 16.40
CA THR A 243 12.28 6.97 16.94
C THR A 243 10.91 6.53 16.46
N LEU A 244 10.75 6.28 15.15
CA LEU A 244 9.49 5.79 14.59
C LEU A 244 9.06 4.46 15.20
N PHE A 245 10.00 3.52 15.38
CA PHE A 245 9.71 2.21 15.95
C PHE A 245 9.29 2.33 17.42
N ASN A 246 10.03 3.11 18.22
CA ASN A 246 9.70 3.32 19.64
C ASN A 246 8.36 4.04 19.78
N PHE A 247 8.12 5.08 18.98
CA PHE A 247 6.86 5.82 18.95
C PHE A 247 5.67 4.93 18.57
N THR A 248 5.86 4.00 17.64
CA THR A 248 4.75 3.15 17.18
C THR A 248 4.48 2.00 18.15
N PHE A 249 5.52 1.31 18.64
CA PHE A 249 5.36 -0.01 19.25
C PHE A 249 5.72 -0.11 20.74
N ILE A 250 6.68 0.69 21.21
CA ILE A 250 7.21 0.57 22.58
C ILE A 250 6.53 1.57 23.50
N ARG A 251 6.44 2.84 23.07
CA ARG A 251 5.77 3.93 23.78
C ARG A 251 4.74 4.58 22.86
N PRO A 252 3.69 3.84 22.47
CA PRO A 252 2.63 4.39 21.64
C PRO A 252 2.00 5.61 22.33
N PHE A 253 1.53 6.56 21.52
CA PHE A 253 0.78 7.72 21.98
C PHE A 253 1.58 8.76 22.79
N ASN A 254 2.91 8.84 22.60
CA ASN A 254 3.68 9.97 23.14
C ASN A 254 3.39 11.25 22.34
N PRO A 255 2.81 12.32 22.93
CA PRO A 255 2.47 13.55 22.19
C PRO A 255 3.69 14.34 21.73
N TYR A 256 4.90 14.03 22.21
CA TYR A 256 6.14 14.71 21.84
C TYR A 256 7.18 13.72 21.28
N PRO A 257 7.06 13.33 19.99
CA PRO A 257 7.96 12.37 19.35
C PRO A 257 9.44 12.76 19.37
N GLU A 258 9.75 14.05 19.34
CA GLU A 258 11.14 14.55 19.36
C GLU A 258 11.85 14.18 20.67
N ASN A 259 11.09 14.11 21.77
CA ASN A 259 11.59 13.88 23.11
C ASN A 259 11.52 12.40 23.53
N ILE A 260 11.23 11.50 22.58
CA ILE A 260 11.09 10.08 22.92
C ILE A 260 12.45 9.48 23.29
N VAL A 261 12.50 8.85 24.47
CA VAL A 261 13.67 8.10 24.91
C VAL A 261 13.66 6.73 24.24
N ILE A 262 14.67 6.47 23.40
CA ILE A 262 14.84 5.19 22.69
C ILE A 262 15.14 4.09 23.70
N SER A 263 14.41 2.98 23.65
CA SER A 263 14.71 1.82 24.50
C SER A 263 16.05 1.20 24.11
N HIS A 264 16.86 0.89 25.12
CA HIS A 264 18.09 0.11 24.99
C HIS A 264 17.89 -1.37 25.33
N GLN A 265 16.69 -1.77 25.76
CA GLN A 265 16.39 -3.15 26.11
C GLN A 265 15.99 -3.94 24.86
N VAL A 266 16.75 -4.98 24.53
CA VAL A 266 16.48 -5.83 23.36
C VAL A 266 15.09 -6.50 23.44
N GLY A 267 14.63 -6.83 24.65
CA GLY A 267 13.32 -7.43 24.88
C GLY A 267 12.15 -6.58 24.36
N ASP A 268 12.26 -5.25 24.47
CA ASP A 268 11.22 -4.33 24.01
C ASP A 268 11.03 -4.38 22.49
N TYR A 269 12.08 -4.72 21.74
CA TYR A 269 12.01 -4.85 20.28
C TYR A 269 11.45 -6.19 19.83
N LEU A 270 11.45 -7.23 20.68
CA LEU A 270 10.91 -8.55 20.35
C LEU A 270 9.40 -8.65 20.59
N ILE A 271 8.87 -7.91 21.57
CA ILE A 271 7.44 -7.91 21.91
C ILE A 271 6.54 -7.56 20.70
N PRO A 272 6.85 -6.53 19.88
CA PRO A 272 6.04 -6.20 18.70
C PRO A 272 5.95 -7.36 17.69
N TYR A 273 7.04 -8.10 17.47
CA TYR A 273 7.02 -9.28 16.59
C TYR A 273 6.19 -10.42 17.17
N ALA A 274 6.23 -10.65 18.49
CA ALA A 274 5.38 -11.64 19.12
C ALA A 274 3.89 -11.28 18.99
N ARG A 275 3.54 -9.99 19.13
CA ARG A 275 2.18 -9.48 18.89
C ARG A 275 1.76 -9.66 17.44
N LEU A 276 2.63 -9.31 16.49
CA LEU A 276 2.43 -9.52 15.06
C LEU A 276 2.14 -10.99 14.74
N LEU A 277 2.96 -11.92 15.23
CA LEU A 277 2.76 -13.36 14.98
C LEU A 277 1.39 -13.85 15.48
N ARG A 278 0.94 -13.34 16.63
CA ARG A 278 -0.39 -13.66 17.17
C ARG A 278 -1.49 -13.07 16.31
N SER A 279 -1.36 -11.81 15.87
CA SER A 279 -2.39 -11.12 15.10
C SER A 279 -2.52 -11.65 13.67
N LEU A 280 -1.41 -12.10 13.08
CA LEU A 280 -1.39 -12.76 11.77
C LEU A 280 -2.30 -13.99 11.70
N ILE A 281 -2.47 -14.75 12.79
CA ILE A 281 -3.33 -15.94 12.81
C ILE A 281 -4.80 -15.58 12.53
N SER A 282 -5.25 -14.45 13.07
CA SER A 282 -6.61 -13.93 12.87
C SER A 282 -6.74 -13.03 11.64
N HIS A 283 -5.64 -12.75 10.94
CA HIS A 283 -5.63 -11.78 9.87
C HIS A 283 -6.26 -12.38 8.58
N PRO A 284 -7.28 -11.75 7.96
CA PRO A 284 -7.94 -12.26 6.76
C PRO A 284 -6.99 -12.53 5.59
N HIS A 285 -5.98 -11.66 5.38
CA HIS A 285 -4.97 -11.91 4.36
C HIS A 285 -4.13 -13.17 4.64
N ALA A 286 -3.97 -13.61 5.89
CA ALA A 286 -3.16 -14.78 6.22
C ALA A 286 -3.69 -16.05 5.54
N LEU A 287 -5.01 -16.17 5.33
CA LEU A 287 -5.58 -17.25 4.55
C LEU A 287 -5.08 -17.24 3.10
N VAL A 288 -5.01 -16.06 2.47
CA VAL A 288 -4.49 -15.90 1.10
C VAL A 288 -3.02 -16.35 1.04
N TYR A 289 -2.19 -15.89 1.97
CA TYR A 289 -0.78 -16.28 2.04
C TYR A 289 -0.61 -17.78 2.32
N ALA A 290 -1.39 -18.36 3.25
CA ALA A 290 -1.32 -19.76 3.61
C ALA A 290 -1.72 -20.68 2.45
N VAL A 291 -2.83 -20.36 1.77
CA VAL A 291 -3.27 -21.10 0.58
C VAL A 291 -2.22 -21.01 -0.52
N ALA A 292 -1.64 -19.84 -0.75
CA ALA A 292 -0.60 -19.68 -1.76
C ALA A 292 0.66 -20.53 -1.44
N LEU A 293 1.11 -20.53 -0.20
CA LEU A 293 2.23 -21.36 0.26
C LEU A 293 1.93 -22.86 0.13
N TYR A 294 0.71 -23.27 0.47
CA TYR A 294 0.27 -24.65 0.32
C TYR A 294 0.24 -25.10 -1.15
N LEU A 295 -0.29 -24.27 -2.05
CA LEU A 295 -0.30 -24.53 -3.49
C LEU A 295 1.12 -24.59 -4.07
N PHE A 296 2.00 -23.70 -3.61
CA PHE A 296 3.42 -23.71 -3.97
C PHE A 296 4.10 -25.00 -3.51
N TRP A 297 3.83 -25.47 -2.28
CA TRP A 297 4.40 -26.70 -1.75
C TRP A 297 3.97 -27.93 -2.57
N LEU A 298 2.68 -28.05 -2.90
CA LEU A 298 2.17 -29.19 -3.68
C LEU A 298 2.64 -29.20 -5.13
N ASN A 299 2.78 -28.02 -5.76
CA ASN A 299 2.93 -27.92 -7.22
C ASN A 299 4.17 -27.13 -7.67
N GLY A 300 5.12 -26.86 -6.77
CA GLY A 300 6.21 -25.92 -6.98
C GLY A 300 7.13 -26.22 -8.17
N VAL A 301 7.19 -27.46 -8.65
CA VAL A 301 7.94 -27.83 -9.87
C VAL A 301 7.13 -27.52 -11.13
N LYS A 302 5.83 -27.81 -11.13
CA LYS A 302 4.93 -27.61 -12.28
C LYS A 302 4.57 -26.14 -12.48
N VAL A 303 4.47 -25.37 -11.39
CA VAL A 303 4.05 -23.95 -11.39
C VAL A 303 5.17 -23.00 -11.85
N LYS A 304 6.43 -23.45 -11.87
CA LYS A 304 7.58 -22.67 -12.37
C LYS A 304 7.63 -22.52 -13.90
N GLY A 305 6.67 -23.11 -14.64
CA GLY A 305 6.64 -23.08 -16.11
C GLY A 305 6.54 -21.68 -16.69
N ASP A 306 5.72 -20.80 -16.10
CA ASP A 306 5.68 -19.37 -16.44
C ASP A 306 6.42 -18.55 -15.38
N LYS A 307 7.73 -18.45 -15.57
CA LYS A 307 8.63 -17.80 -14.61
C LYS A 307 8.21 -16.35 -14.32
N VAL A 308 7.82 -15.58 -15.33
CA VAL A 308 7.52 -14.14 -15.15
C VAL A 308 6.30 -13.97 -14.26
N HIS A 309 5.20 -14.66 -14.55
CA HIS A 309 3.99 -14.59 -13.74
C HIS A 309 4.21 -15.11 -12.32
N PHE A 310 4.99 -16.18 -12.16
CA PHE A 310 5.36 -16.68 -10.82
C PHE A 310 6.13 -15.65 -9.99
N TYR A 311 7.14 -14.97 -10.57
CA TYR A 311 7.88 -13.95 -9.83
C TYR A 311 7.03 -12.71 -9.55
N CYS A 312 6.28 -12.22 -10.54
CA CYS A 312 5.52 -10.97 -10.46
C CYS A 312 4.31 -11.08 -9.53
N LEU A 313 3.60 -12.22 -9.57
CA LEU A 313 2.35 -12.37 -8.83
C LEU A 313 2.54 -13.03 -7.45
N PHE A 314 3.64 -13.76 -7.23
CA PHE A 314 3.88 -14.47 -5.97
C PHE A 314 5.16 -14.04 -5.26
N ILE A 315 6.34 -14.24 -5.87
CA ILE A 315 7.61 -14.03 -5.15
C ILE A 315 7.85 -12.58 -4.75
N LEU A 316 7.74 -11.62 -5.67
CA LEU A 316 8.01 -10.21 -5.36
C LEU A 316 7.03 -9.67 -4.29
N PRO A 317 5.71 -9.88 -4.40
CA PRO A 317 4.77 -9.44 -3.37
C PRO A 317 4.97 -10.14 -2.01
N PHE A 318 5.29 -11.44 -2.03
CA PHE A 318 5.52 -12.19 -0.80
C PHE A 318 6.77 -11.70 -0.07
N VAL A 319 7.89 -11.55 -0.79
CA VAL A 319 9.14 -11.06 -0.22
C VAL A 319 9.00 -9.62 0.25
N PHE A 320 8.29 -8.76 -0.50
CA PHE A 320 7.98 -7.41 -0.05
C PHE A 320 7.21 -7.42 1.26
N SER A 321 6.12 -8.20 1.34
CA SER A 321 5.28 -8.28 2.55
C SER A 321 6.09 -8.75 3.76
N ALA A 322 6.89 -9.82 3.58
CA ALA A 322 7.74 -10.36 4.64
C ALA A 322 8.82 -9.35 5.08
N ALA A 323 9.52 -8.71 4.14
CA ALA A 323 10.54 -7.72 4.45
C ALA A 323 9.94 -6.48 5.14
N HIS A 324 8.78 -6.02 4.69
CA HIS A 324 8.07 -4.90 5.31
C HIS A 324 7.63 -5.25 6.74
N MET A 325 7.04 -6.44 6.98
CA MET A 325 6.67 -6.89 8.32
C MET A 325 7.88 -7.07 9.25
N LEU A 326 9.03 -7.48 8.69
CA LEU A 326 10.27 -7.60 9.45
C LEU A 326 10.83 -6.22 9.86
N LEU A 327 10.71 -5.22 9.00
CA LEU A 327 11.18 -3.85 9.31
C LEU A 327 10.15 -3.04 10.09
N PHE A 328 8.87 -3.32 9.96
CA PHE A 328 7.80 -2.61 10.64
C PHE A 328 6.73 -3.63 11.05
N PRO A 329 6.77 -4.15 12.30
CA PRO A 329 5.96 -5.26 12.75
C PRO A 329 4.50 -4.87 13.01
N SER A 330 3.82 -4.51 11.93
CA SER A 330 2.44 -4.09 11.87
C SER A 330 1.71 -4.92 10.82
N ASP A 331 0.51 -5.37 11.17
CA ASP A 331 -0.36 -6.15 10.31
C ASP A 331 -1.45 -5.32 9.62
N HIS A 332 -1.48 -3.99 9.78
CA HIS A 332 -2.49 -3.13 9.12
C HIS A 332 -2.70 -3.49 7.63
N PHE A 333 -3.95 -3.85 7.30
CA PHE A 333 -4.40 -4.30 5.98
C PHE A 333 -3.92 -3.40 4.85
N ARG A 334 -4.02 -2.08 5.05
CA ARG A 334 -3.68 -1.03 4.09
C ARG A 334 -2.28 -1.16 3.47
N PHE A 335 -1.29 -1.74 4.18
CA PHE A 335 0.07 -1.89 3.65
C PHE A 335 0.22 -3.04 2.64
N PHE A 336 -0.69 -4.01 2.66
CA PHE A 336 -0.53 -5.27 1.95
C PHE A 336 -1.58 -5.51 0.86
N VAL A 337 -2.48 -4.56 0.58
CA VAL A 337 -3.56 -4.70 -0.41
C VAL A 337 -3.04 -5.14 -1.79
N PHE A 338 -2.01 -4.46 -2.32
CA PHE A 338 -1.44 -4.85 -3.62
C PHE A 338 -0.81 -6.25 -3.55
N SER A 339 -0.18 -6.59 -2.43
CA SER A 339 0.53 -7.86 -2.31
C SER A 339 -0.43 -9.03 -2.17
N ALA A 340 -1.43 -8.89 -1.29
CA ALA A 340 -2.49 -9.87 -1.10
C ALA A 340 -3.28 -10.09 -2.40
N SER A 341 -3.60 -9.03 -3.15
CA SER A 341 -4.32 -9.16 -4.42
C SER A 341 -3.53 -9.90 -5.50
N LEU A 342 -2.23 -9.61 -5.67
CA LEU A 342 -1.39 -10.34 -6.62
C LEU A 342 -1.24 -11.82 -6.26
N ILE A 343 -1.01 -12.12 -4.97
CA ILE A 343 -0.88 -13.50 -4.47
C ILE A 343 -2.20 -14.26 -4.61
N PHE A 344 -3.33 -13.59 -4.40
CA PHE A 344 -4.63 -14.20 -4.59
C PHE A 344 -4.88 -14.53 -6.06
N VAL A 345 -4.59 -13.60 -6.97
CA VAL A 345 -4.68 -13.83 -8.43
C VAL A 345 -3.77 -14.99 -8.86
N TRP A 346 -2.54 -15.05 -8.33
CA TRP A 346 -1.63 -16.17 -8.60
C TRP A 346 -2.23 -17.51 -8.14
N SER A 347 -2.78 -17.56 -6.93
CA SER A 347 -3.40 -18.77 -6.38
C SER A 347 -4.55 -19.26 -7.26
N LEU A 348 -5.40 -18.35 -7.73
CA LEU A 348 -6.49 -18.66 -8.66
C LEU A 348 -5.97 -19.16 -10.02
N ALA A 349 -4.90 -18.55 -10.53
CA ALA A 349 -4.28 -18.96 -11.80
C ALA A 349 -3.73 -20.39 -11.70
N VAL A 350 -3.07 -20.74 -10.59
CA VAL A 350 -2.57 -22.09 -10.33
C VAL A 350 -3.73 -23.10 -10.27
N ILE A 351 -4.80 -22.79 -9.54
CA ILE A 351 -5.99 -23.67 -9.46
C ILE A 351 -6.62 -23.88 -10.84
N ALA A 352 -6.72 -22.82 -11.66
CA ALA A 352 -7.26 -22.91 -13.01
C ALA A 352 -6.39 -23.80 -13.92
N GLN A 353 -5.06 -23.68 -13.82
CA GLN A 353 -4.12 -24.51 -14.57
C GLN A 353 -4.21 -25.99 -14.18
N LEU A 354 -4.30 -26.30 -12.89
CA LEU A 354 -4.44 -27.68 -12.40
C LEU A 354 -5.73 -28.33 -12.92
N LYS A 355 -6.86 -27.62 -12.86
CA LYS A 355 -8.14 -28.11 -13.41
C LYS A 355 -8.07 -28.37 -14.92
N ALA A 356 -7.38 -27.52 -15.66
CA ALA A 356 -7.21 -27.70 -17.11
C ALA A 356 -6.36 -28.94 -17.44
N GLN A 357 -5.29 -29.18 -16.66
CA GLN A 357 -4.44 -30.35 -16.81
C GLN A 357 -5.19 -31.65 -16.50
N ASP A 358 -5.97 -31.70 -15.42
CA ASP A 358 -6.76 -32.87 -15.05
C ASP A 358 -7.80 -33.23 -16.12
N ARG A 359 -8.45 -32.21 -16.71
CA ARG A 359 -9.39 -32.41 -17.83
C ARG A 359 -8.67 -32.97 -19.06
N ALA A 360 -7.50 -32.44 -19.40
CA ALA A 360 -6.71 -32.93 -20.54
C ALA A 360 -6.24 -34.38 -20.33
N ALA A 361 -5.88 -34.75 -19.10
CA ALA A 361 -5.49 -36.13 -18.76
C ALA A 361 -6.66 -37.12 -18.90
N LYS A 362 -7.87 -36.74 -18.44
CA LYS A 362 -9.08 -37.56 -18.60
C LYS A 362 -9.45 -37.81 -20.06
N ILE A 363 -9.43 -36.77 -20.90
CA ILE A 363 -9.72 -36.89 -22.33
C ILE A 363 -8.73 -37.84 -23.03
N ARG A 364 -7.43 -37.74 -22.70
CA ARG A 364 -6.42 -38.66 -23.26
C ARG A 364 -6.67 -40.12 -22.84
N HIS A 365 -7.08 -40.35 -21.59
CA HIS A 365 -7.40 -41.68 -21.09
C HIS A 365 -8.63 -42.27 -21.81
N GLU A 366 -9.70 -41.50 -21.98
CA GLU A 366 -10.92 -41.91 -22.71
C GLU A 366 -10.62 -42.21 -24.20
N GLN A 367 -9.82 -41.37 -24.86
CA GLN A 367 -9.39 -41.62 -26.24
C GLN A 367 -8.55 -42.90 -26.36
N SER A 368 -7.62 -43.15 -25.42
CA SER A 368 -6.82 -44.38 -25.40
C SER A 368 -7.64 -45.65 -25.10
N ALA A 369 -8.76 -45.52 -24.38
CA ALA A 369 -9.67 -46.62 -24.09
C ALA A 369 -10.61 -46.94 -25.26
N SER A 370 -10.95 -45.96 -26.10
CA SER A 370 -11.81 -46.16 -27.29
C SER A 370 -11.11 -46.79 -28.51
N VAL A 371 -9.77 -46.86 -28.49
CA VAL A 371 -8.94 -47.39 -29.58
C VAL A 371 -8.51 -48.84 -29.33
N ARG A 372 -8.85 -49.41 -28.17
CA ARG A 372 -8.72 -50.83 -27.83
C ARG A 372 -10.08 -51.49 -27.86
#